data_AF-A0A060C525-F1
#
_entry.id   AF-A0A060C525-F1
#
_cell.length_a   1.000
_cell.length_b   1.000
_cell.length_c   1.000
_cell.angle_alpha   90.00
_cell.angle_beta   90.00
_cell.angle_gamma   90.00
#
_symmetry.space_group_name_H-M   'P 1'
#
loop_
_entity.id
_entity.type
_entity.pdbx_description
1 polymer ?
#
loop_
_entity_poly.entity_id
_entity_poly.type
_entity_poly.pdbx_seq_one_letter_code
_entity_poly.pdbx_strand_id
1 'polypeptide(L)'
;MPPDAINALRTFGAQVVMMDRPEHDRYHPMWRFFASDDPGVNVFLCRDADSRLNAKELLAVMNWIESGKSFHVMRDHPMHHELILAGMWGGKAGVLPSIQDYLNEAPAYF
;
A
#
# COMPACT_ATOMS: atom_id res chain seq x y z
N MET A 1 7.87 15.20 -1.64
CA MET A 1 6.52 15.77 -1.84
C MET A 1 6.52 17.22 -1.40
N PRO A 2 5.91 18.16 -2.15
CA PRO A 2 5.86 19.58 -1.78
C PRO A 2 5.19 19.82 -0.40
N PRO A 3 5.65 20.80 0.41
CA PRO A 3 5.12 21.05 1.76
C PRO A 3 3.63 21.41 1.81
N ASP A 4 3.14 22.14 0.82
CA ASP A 4 1.73 22.51 0.66
C ASP A 4 0.84 21.28 0.48
N ALA A 5 1.27 20.31 -0.31
CA ALA A 5 0.54 19.07 -0.51
C ALA A 5 0.50 18.22 0.77
N ILE A 6 1.60 18.16 1.54
CA ILE A 6 1.64 17.47 2.84
C ILE A 6 0.66 18.12 3.83
N ASN A 7 0.63 19.45 3.87
CA ASN A 7 -0.28 20.20 4.74
C ASN A 7 -1.75 20.00 4.34
N ALA A 8 -2.04 19.93 3.03
CA ALA A 8 -3.37 19.62 2.54
C ALA A 8 -3.82 18.23 3.00
N LEU A 9 -2.97 17.19 2.85
CA LEU A 9 -3.28 15.83 3.34
C LEU A 9 -3.63 15.83 4.83
N ARG A 10 -2.80 16.47 5.66
CA ARG A 10 -3.04 16.57 7.11
C ARG A 10 -4.33 17.32 7.43
N THR A 11 -4.61 18.40 6.71
CA THR A 11 -5.86 19.18 6.87
C THR A 11 -7.09 18.35 6.57
N PHE A 12 -7.03 17.46 5.58
CA PHE A 12 -8.10 16.51 5.26
C PHE A 12 -8.13 15.29 6.19
N GLY A 13 -7.33 15.27 7.25
CA GLY A 13 -7.32 14.21 8.26
C GLY A 13 -6.48 12.98 7.89
N ALA A 14 -5.69 13.03 6.81
CA ALA A 14 -4.79 11.94 6.49
C ALA A 14 -3.62 11.89 7.48
N GLN A 15 -3.29 10.68 7.95
CA GLN A 15 -2.04 10.42 8.63
C GLN A 15 -0.90 10.42 7.61
N VAL A 16 0.06 11.33 7.78
CA VAL A 16 1.25 11.41 6.93
C VAL A 16 2.45 10.87 7.71
N VAL A 17 3.01 9.76 7.22
CA VAL A 17 4.24 9.17 7.74
C VAL A 17 5.39 9.58 6.83
N MET A 18 6.36 10.31 7.39
CA MET A 18 7.59 10.64 6.68
C MET A 18 8.56 9.46 6.81
N MET A 19 9.12 9.04 5.68
CA MET A 19 10.09 7.95 5.62
C MET A 19 11.51 8.55 5.58
N ASP A 20 11.99 9.01 6.73
CA ASP A 20 13.24 9.76 6.89
C ASP A 20 14.43 8.91 7.34
N ARG A 21 14.20 7.62 7.60
CA ARG A 21 15.22 6.66 8.01
C ARG A 21 16.09 6.24 6.82
N PRO A 22 17.41 6.53 6.82
CA PRO A 22 18.29 6.20 5.70
C PRO A 22 18.33 4.70 5.37
N GLU A 23 18.07 3.83 6.35
CA GLU A 23 18.01 2.38 6.15
C GLU A 23 16.89 1.98 5.19
N HIS A 24 15.83 2.78 5.12
CA HIS A 24 14.70 2.54 4.22
C HIS A 24 14.97 3.03 2.80
N ASP A 25 16.05 3.78 2.57
CA ASP A 25 16.32 4.39 1.26
C ASP A 25 16.58 3.35 0.16
N ARG A 26 17.13 2.19 0.54
CA ARG A 26 17.40 1.09 -0.40
C ARG A 26 16.13 0.47 -1.01
N TYR A 27 14.94 0.72 -0.44
CA TYR A 27 13.68 0.10 -0.86
C TYR A 27 12.49 1.07 -0.98
N HIS A 28 12.73 2.30 -1.48
CA HIS A 28 11.68 3.34 -1.64
C HIS A 28 10.34 2.83 -2.20
N PRO A 29 10.29 2.00 -3.26
CA PRO A 29 9.01 1.54 -3.81
C PRO A 29 8.19 0.68 -2.83
N MET A 30 8.86 0.03 -1.87
CA MET A 30 8.26 -0.90 -0.91
C MET A 30 7.63 -0.21 0.30
N TRP A 31 7.90 1.08 0.53
CA TRP A 31 7.38 1.80 1.71
C TRP A 31 5.87 1.74 1.84
N ARG A 32 5.17 1.74 0.71
CA ARG A 32 3.70 1.64 0.63
C ARG A 32 3.16 0.31 1.19
N PHE A 33 4.01 -0.69 1.36
CA PHE A 33 3.65 -2.00 1.91
C PHE A 33 3.76 -2.07 3.42
N PHE A 34 4.47 -1.14 4.09
CA PHE A 34 4.64 -1.16 5.55
C PHE A 34 3.32 -1.00 6.33
N ALA A 35 2.25 -0.56 5.68
CA ALA A 35 0.91 -0.60 6.24
C ALA A 35 0.43 -2.04 6.58
N SER A 36 1.01 -3.08 5.97
CA SER A 36 0.71 -4.48 6.34
C SER A 36 1.27 -4.87 7.71
N ASP A 37 2.32 -4.18 8.15
CA ASP A 37 3.06 -4.46 9.39
C ASP A 37 2.54 -3.59 10.56
N ASP A 38 1.69 -2.60 10.27
CA ASP A 38 1.15 -1.69 11.29
C ASP A 38 0.10 -2.41 12.17
N PRO A 39 0.35 -2.56 13.49
CA PRO A 39 -0.57 -3.24 14.40
C PRO A 39 -1.91 -2.50 14.61
N GLY A 40 -1.98 -1.22 14.26
CA GLY A 40 -3.20 -0.41 14.29
C GLY A 40 -4.08 -0.57 13.05
N VAL A 41 -3.61 -1.28 12.03
CA VAL A 41 -4.32 -1.50 10.77
C VAL A 41 -4.96 -2.88 10.77
N ASN A 42 -6.23 -2.98 10.38
CA ASN A 42 -6.90 -4.28 10.17
C ASN A 42 -6.79 -4.72 8.70
N VAL A 43 -6.90 -3.76 7.79
CA VAL A 43 -6.92 -3.96 6.35
C VAL A 43 -6.16 -2.81 5.70
N PHE A 44 -5.30 -3.11 4.74
CA PHE A 44 -4.56 -2.12 3.97
C PHE A 44 -4.88 -2.23 2.48
N LEU A 45 -4.75 -1.09 1.78
CA LEU A 45 -4.81 -1.00 0.33
C LEU A 45 -3.62 -0.14 -0.13
N CYS A 46 -2.84 -0.66 -1.06
CA CYS A 46 -1.75 0.08 -1.68
C CYS A 46 -2.29 0.79 -2.92
N ARG A 47 -2.20 2.12 -2.97
CA ARG A 47 -2.61 2.96 -4.11
C ARG A 47 -1.58 4.03 -4.39
N ASP A 48 -1.48 4.42 -5.65
CA ASP A 48 -0.72 5.60 -6.05
C ASP A 48 -1.54 6.87 -5.76
N ALA A 49 -0.89 7.91 -5.22
CA ALA A 49 -1.57 9.13 -4.79
C ALA A 49 -2.12 9.98 -5.96
N ASP A 50 -1.66 9.71 -7.18
CA ASP A 50 -2.13 10.33 -8.42
C ASP A 50 -3.28 9.54 -9.09
N SER A 51 -3.68 8.42 -8.51
CA SER A 51 -4.80 7.61 -9.00
C SER A 51 -6.11 8.00 -8.33
N ARG A 52 -7.05 8.55 -9.11
CA ARG A 52 -8.39 8.93 -8.62
C ARG A 52 -9.23 7.67 -8.38
N LEU A 53 -9.84 7.60 -7.19
CA LEU A 53 -10.81 6.55 -6.85
C LEU A 53 -12.05 6.63 -7.74
N ASN A 54 -12.55 5.48 -8.15
CA ASN A 54 -13.80 5.35 -8.90
C ASN A 54 -14.77 4.33 -8.28
N ALA A 55 -16.03 4.33 -8.77
CA ALA A 55 -17.08 3.47 -8.25
C ALA A 55 -16.82 1.97 -8.46
N LYS A 56 -16.09 1.57 -9.52
CA LYS A 56 -15.76 0.16 -9.77
C LYS A 56 -14.77 -0.35 -8.74
N GLU A 57 -13.76 0.45 -8.40
CA GLU A 57 -12.80 0.12 -7.33
C GLU A 57 -13.50 -0.01 -5.98
N LEU A 58 -14.39 0.93 -5.64
CA LEU A 58 -15.18 0.86 -4.41
C LEU A 58 -15.95 -0.46 -4.31
N LEU A 59 -16.68 -0.84 -5.36
CA LEU A 59 -17.45 -2.09 -5.38
C LEU A 59 -16.54 -3.32 -5.30
N ALA A 60 -15.39 -3.30 -5.97
CA ALA A 60 -14.43 -4.41 -5.91
C ALA A 60 -13.84 -4.60 -4.51
N VAL A 61 -13.50 -3.49 -3.83
CA VAL A 61 -13.00 -3.50 -2.44
C VAL A 61 -14.08 -3.96 -1.47
N MET A 62 -15.31 -3.47 -1.60
CA MET A 62 -16.44 -3.88 -0.74
C MET A 62 -16.74 -5.37 -0.88
N ASN A 63 -16.86 -5.87 -2.11
CA ASN A 63 -17.07 -7.30 -2.38
C ASN A 63 -15.94 -8.16 -1.78
N TRP A 64 -14.69 -7.67 -1.84
CA TRP A 64 -13.57 -8.36 -1.22
C TRP A 64 -13.70 -8.41 0.30
N ILE A 65 -13.97 -7.28 0.95
CA ILE A 65 -14.16 -7.20 2.40
C ILE A 65 -15.26 -8.18 2.84
N GLU A 66 -16.41 -8.16 2.17
CA GLU A 66 -17.54 -9.06 2.44
C GLU A 66 -17.19 -10.54 2.23
N SER A 67 -16.32 -10.85 1.26
CA SER A 67 -15.89 -12.22 1.00
C SER A 67 -15.04 -12.84 2.11
N GLY A 68 -14.50 -12.03 3.02
CA GLY A 68 -13.63 -12.49 4.10
C GLY A 68 -12.25 -13.04 3.67
N LYS A 69 -11.91 -12.98 2.37
CA LYS A 69 -10.62 -13.41 1.84
C LYS A 69 -9.48 -12.54 2.35
N SER A 70 -8.29 -13.12 2.53
CA SER A 70 -7.15 -12.38 3.11
C SER A 70 -6.55 -11.32 2.20
N PHE A 71 -6.64 -11.47 0.88
CA PHE A 71 -5.97 -10.59 -0.09
C PHE A 71 -6.88 -10.17 -1.23
N HIS A 72 -6.56 -9.00 -1.78
CA HIS A 72 -7.22 -8.35 -2.90
C HIS A 72 -6.20 -7.88 -3.92
N VAL A 73 -6.44 -8.19 -5.19
CA VAL A 73 -5.62 -7.70 -6.32
C VAL A 73 -6.59 -7.23 -7.39
N MET A 74 -6.39 -6.01 -7.89
CA MET A 74 -7.18 -5.42 -8.96
C MET A 74 -6.42 -5.40 -10.28
N ARG A 75 -7.13 -5.71 -11.36
CA ARG A 75 -6.67 -5.56 -12.75
C ARG A 75 -7.80 -4.94 -13.56
N ASP A 76 -7.66 -3.67 -13.86
CA ASP A 76 -8.65 -2.86 -14.57
C ASP A 76 -8.15 -2.36 -15.94
N HIS A 77 -6.90 -2.65 -16.31
CA HIS A 77 -6.31 -2.30 -17.60
C HIS A 77 -5.67 -3.52 -18.30
N PRO A 78 -5.76 -3.66 -19.64
CA PRO A 78 -5.17 -4.78 -20.38
C PRO A 78 -3.66 -4.95 -20.20
N MET A 79 -2.95 -3.88 -19.85
CA MET A 79 -1.50 -3.91 -19.59
C MET A 79 -1.14 -4.31 -18.16
N HIS A 80 -2.10 -4.69 -17.31
CA HIS A 80 -1.84 -5.16 -15.95
C HIS A 80 -1.48 -6.65 -15.95
N HIS A 81 -0.35 -6.99 -16.59
CA HIS A 81 0.15 -8.37 -16.74
C HIS A 81 0.95 -8.89 -15.54
N GLU A 82 1.42 -8.01 -14.66
CA GLU A 82 2.19 -8.40 -13.47
C GLU A 82 1.36 -9.24 -12.48
N LEU A 83 2.04 -10.10 -11.70
CA LEU A 83 1.38 -10.96 -10.72
C LEU A 83 0.67 -10.16 -9.62
N ILE A 84 1.33 -9.11 -9.11
CA ILE A 84 0.76 -8.13 -8.19
C ILE A 84 1.35 -6.77 -8.56
N LEU A 85 0.48 -5.81 -8.89
CA LEU A 85 0.91 -4.43 -9.11
C LEU A 85 1.09 -3.71 -7.78
N ALA A 86 2.16 -2.95 -7.64
CA ALA A 86 2.50 -2.25 -6.40
C ALA A 86 1.41 -1.27 -5.90
N GLY A 87 0.60 -0.71 -6.80
CA GLY A 87 -0.45 0.27 -6.48
C GLY A 87 -1.89 -0.24 -6.64
N MET A 88 -2.11 -1.55 -6.83
CA MET A 88 -3.44 -2.14 -7.09
C MET A 88 -3.68 -3.44 -6.33
N TRP A 89 -3.28 -3.48 -5.05
CA TRP A 89 -3.51 -4.62 -4.17
C TRP A 89 -3.69 -4.20 -2.72
N GLY A 90 -4.17 -5.14 -1.91
CA GLY A 90 -4.31 -4.96 -0.47
C GLY A 90 -4.58 -6.27 0.24
N GLY A 91 -4.68 -6.20 1.55
CA GLY A 91 -4.80 -7.38 2.38
C GLY A 91 -5.24 -7.10 3.80
N LYS A 92 -5.53 -8.18 4.52
CA LYS A 92 -5.58 -8.15 5.99
C LYS A 92 -4.16 -7.91 6.52
N ALA A 93 -4.00 -6.92 7.37
CA ALA A 93 -2.71 -6.63 8.01
C ALA A 93 -2.34 -7.74 9.02
N GLY A 94 -1.04 -7.93 9.25
CA GLY A 94 -0.50 -8.95 10.16
C GLY A 94 -0.63 -10.41 9.68
N VAL A 95 -1.12 -10.67 8.46
CA VAL A 95 -1.18 -12.02 7.89
C VAL A 95 0.12 -12.42 7.20
N LEU A 96 0.82 -11.45 6.62
CA LEU A 96 2.16 -11.66 6.07
C LEU A 96 3.20 -11.59 7.19
N PRO A 97 4.35 -12.29 7.05
CA PRO A 97 5.54 -11.96 7.83
C PRO A 97 5.89 -10.47 7.67
N SER A 98 6.61 -9.88 8.64
CA SER A 98 6.99 -8.48 8.54
C SER A 98 7.75 -8.23 7.24
N ILE A 99 7.18 -7.35 6.41
CA ILE A 99 7.79 -6.91 5.17
C ILE A 99 9.07 -6.14 5.48
N GLN A 100 9.07 -5.34 6.54
CA GLN A 100 10.26 -4.60 6.95
C GLN A 100 11.42 -5.52 7.31
N ASP A 101 11.18 -6.56 8.13
CA ASP A 101 12.21 -7.53 8.49
C ASP A 101 12.70 -8.31 7.26
N TYR A 102 11.76 -8.77 6.42
CA TYR A 102 12.09 -9.47 5.18
C TYR A 102 13.00 -8.64 4.27
N LEU A 103 12.69 -7.36 4.10
CA LEU A 103 13.51 -6.45 3.30
C LEU A 103 14.88 -6.21 3.94
N ASN A 104 14.97 -6.09 5.26
CA ASN A 104 16.26 -5.89 5.93
C ASN A 104 17.22 -7.07 5.71
N GLU A 105 16.69 -8.30 5.68
CA GLU A 105 17.45 -9.54 5.47
C GLU A 105 17.70 -9.86 3.99
N ALA A 106 16.91 -9.29 3.08
CA ALA A 106 17.05 -9.57 1.65
C ALA A 106 18.44 -9.14 1.12
N PRO A 107 19.16 -10.03 0.39
CA PRO A 107 20.28 -9.60 -0.42
C PRO A 107 19.79 -8.54 -1.40
N ALA A 108 20.60 -7.51 -1.66
CA ALA A 108 20.23 -6.29 -2.38
C ALA A 108 19.13 -6.51 -3.42
N TYR A 109 18.04 -5.76 -3.28
CA TYR A 109 16.95 -5.67 -4.26
C TYR A 109 17.60 -5.35 -5.61
N PHE A 110 17.42 -6.24 -6.59
CA PHE A 110 18.10 -6.21 -7.89
C PHE A 110 18.00 -4.86 -8.60
#